data_AF-A0A453C2Q0-F1
#
_entry.id   AF-A0A453C2Q0-F1
#
_cell.length_a   1.000
_cell.length_b   1.000
_cell.length_c   1.000
_cell.angle_alpha   90.00
_cell.angle_beta   90.00
_cell.angle_gamma   90.00
#
_symmetry.space_group_name_H-M   'P 1'
#
loop_
_entity.id
_entity.type
_entity.pdbx_description
1 polymer ?
#
loop_
_entity_poly.entity_id
_entity_poly.type
_entity_poly.pdbx_seq_one_letter_code
_entity_poly.pdbx_strand_id
1 'polypeptide(L)'
;QFLSNSLYVGGESYCGMIIPTLALEIHISNKESGEEPLLNLKFAMENCGGNYSDPPNVLCAESIQAIADVSFPKVTISYNTTI
;
A
#
# COMPACT_ATOMS: atom_id res chain seq x y z
N GLN A 1 23.89 -7.60 -7.86
CA GLN A 1 23.54 -6.28 -7.27
C GLN A 1 22.03 -6.13 -7.38
N PHE A 2 21.29 -6.14 -6.26
CA PHE A 2 19.81 -6.16 -6.25
C PHE A 2 19.18 -4.88 -5.67
N LEU A 3 19.99 -4.01 -5.06
CA LEU A 3 19.54 -2.81 -4.35
C LEU A 3 18.94 -1.74 -5.28
N SER A 4 19.21 -1.80 -6.58
CA SER A 4 18.75 -0.82 -7.57
C SER A 4 17.44 -1.21 -8.26
N ASN A 5 16.91 -2.42 -7.98
CA ASN A 5 15.70 -2.91 -8.61
C ASN A 5 14.47 -2.48 -7.81
N SER A 6 13.37 -2.20 -8.51
CA SER A 6 12.07 -2.04 -7.85
C SER A 6 11.71 -3.32 -7.08
N LEU A 7 11.36 -3.16 -5.81
CA LEU A 7 10.95 -4.26 -4.93
C LEU A 7 9.44 -4.42 -4.98
N TYR A 8 8.98 -5.64 -5.31
CA TYR A 8 7.57 -6.01 -5.26
C TYR A 8 7.41 -7.15 -4.26
N VAL A 9 6.46 -7.01 -3.33
CA VAL A 9 6.16 -8.03 -2.33
C VAL A 9 4.68 -8.39 -2.45
N GLY A 10 4.41 -9.67 -2.66
CA GLY A 10 3.06 -10.20 -2.76
C GLY A 10 2.97 -11.56 -2.08
N GLY A 11 1.76 -12.09 -1.99
CA GLY A 11 1.54 -13.42 -1.46
C GLY A 11 0.05 -13.77 -1.39
N GLU A 12 -0.24 -14.98 -0.91
CA GLU A 12 -1.59 -15.54 -0.85
C GLU A 12 -1.96 -15.92 0.60
N SER A 13 -3.25 -16.22 0.84
CA SER A 13 -3.75 -16.62 2.16
C SER A 13 -3.43 -15.59 3.25
N TYR A 14 -2.68 -15.98 4.29
CA TYR A 14 -2.28 -15.13 5.42
C TYR A 14 -1.39 -13.94 5.05
N CYS A 15 -0.90 -13.87 3.81
CA CYS A 15 -0.13 -12.73 3.32
C CYS A 15 -0.91 -11.41 3.39
N GLY A 16 -2.26 -11.44 3.42
CA GLY A 16 -3.07 -10.25 3.67
C GLY A 16 -2.78 -9.53 5.01
N MET A 17 -2.20 -10.22 6.01
CA MET A 17 -1.75 -9.60 7.26
C MET A 17 -0.24 -9.35 7.28
N ILE A 18 0.54 -10.28 6.69
CA ILE A 18 2.00 -10.22 6.71
C ILE A 18 2.52 -9.11 5.79
N ILE A 19 1.97 -8.97 4.58
CA ILE A 19 2.43 -8.00 3.58
C ILE A 19 2.23 -6.55 4.07
N PRO A 20 1.07 -6.14 4.62
CA PRO A 20 0.93 -4.78 5.15
C PRO A 20 1.88 -4.48 6.31
N THR A 21 2.10 -5.46 7.19
CA THR A 21 3.02 -5.33 8.34
C THR A 21 4.48 -5.18 7.88
N LEU A 22 4.90 -6.03 6.93
CA LEU A 22 6.24 -5.99 6.35
C LEU A 22 6.49 -4.69 5.57
N ALA A 23 5.50 -4.26 4.77
CA ALA A 23 5.59 -3.00 4.04
C ALA A 23 5.70 -1.79 4.99
N LEU A 24 5.02 -1.83 6.14
CA LEU A 24 5.12 -0.80 7.17
C LEU A 24 6.52 -0.75 7.79
N GLU A 25 7.09 -1.90 8.10
CA GLU A 25 8.43 -1.97 8.71
C GLU A 25 9.52 -1.48 7.77
N ILE A 26 9.47 -1.89 6.50
CA ILE A 26 10.36 -1.40 5.44
C ILE A 26 10.25 0.12 5.32
N HIS A 27 9.02 0.62 5.35
CA HIS A 27 8.73 2.03 5.24
C HIS A 27 9.22 2.87 6.45
N ILE A 28 9.03 2.37 7.68
CA ILE A 28 9.57 3.01 8.89
C ILE A 28 11.10 3.04 8.82
N SER A 29 11.73 1.92 8.44
CA SER A 29 13.19 1.81 8.31
C SER A 29 13.75 2.80 7.28
N ASN A 30 13.05 2.98 6.16
CA ASN A 30 13.43 3.94 5.13
C ASN A 30 13.23 5.39 5.62
N LYS A 31 12.17 5.67 6.38
CA LYS A 31 11.94 6.97 7.03
C LYS A 31 13.06 7.34 8.00
N GLU A 32 13.47 6.40 8.86
CA GLU A 32 14.59 6.60 9.78
C GLU A 32 15.91 6.84 9.02
N SER A 33 16.01 6.30 7.80
CA SER A 33 17.13 6.52 6.87
C SER A 33 17.02 7.83 6.07
N GLY A 34 15.95 8.62 6.24
CA GLY A 34 15.73 9.92 5.61
C GLY A 34 14.87 9.92 4.34
N GLU A 35 14.25 8.79 3.97
CA GLU A 35 13.33 8.73 2.83
C GLU A 35 11.88 9.01 3.23
N GLU A 36 11.17 9.84 2.47
CA GLU A 36 9.82 10.25 2.88
C GLU A 36 8.78 9.12 2.69
N PRO A 37 8.01 8.82 3.75
CA PRO A 37 6.99 7.80 3.72
C PRO A 37 5.71 8.23 2.95
N LEU A 38 5.39 7.55 1.84
CA LEU A 38 4.20 7.83 1.01
C LEU A 38 2.87 7.22 1.53
N LEU A 39 2.90 6.36 2.56
CA LEU A 39 1.77 5.53 2.99
C LEU A 39 1.62 5.41 4.50
N ASN A 40 0.43 5.67 5.06
CA ASN A 40 0.18 5.45 6.49
C ASN A 40 -0.37 4.03 6.75
N LEU A 41 0.49 3.01 6.62
CA LEU A 41 0.10 1.61 6.81
C LEU A 41 -0.32 1.28 8.25
N LYS A 42 0.18 2.03 9.25
CA LYS A 42 -0.23 1.90 10.65
C LYS A 42 -1.72 2.19 10.82
N PHE A 43 -2.20 3.25 10.16
CA PHE A 43 -3.62 3.61 10.17
C PHE A 43 -4.50 2.51 9.56
N ALA A 44 -4.05 1.88 8.47
CA ALA A 44 -4.76 0.73 7.90
C ALA A 44 -4.81 -0.46 8.87
N MET A 45 -3.71 -0.79 9.52
CA MET A 45 -3.65 -1.90 10.48
C MET A 45 -4.57 -1.69 11.69
N GLU A 46 -4.55 -0.48 12.26
CA GLU A 46 -5.39 -0.11 13.40
C GLU A 46 -6.89 -0.14 13.05
N ASN A 47 -7.28 0.33 11.87
CA ASN A 47 -8.69 0.43 11.49
C ASN A 47 -9.26 -0.83 10.84
N CYS A 48 -8.42 -1.67 10.22
CA CYS A 48 -8.86 -2.89 9.55
C CYS A 48 -8.83 -4.13 10.46
N GLY A 49 -7.96 -4.18 11.48
CA GLY A 49 -7.88 -5.33 12.40
C GLY A 49 -7.61 -6.67 11.70
N GLY A 50 -6.96 -6.65 10.52
CA GLY A 50 -6.72 -7.82 9.68
C GLY A 50 -7.78 -8.10 8.61
N ASN A 51 -8.96 -7.46 8.69
CA ASN A 51 -10.05 -7.62 7.72
C ASN A 51 -9.93 -6.63 6.55
N TYR A 52 -8.91 -6.83 5.71
CA TYR A 52 -8.69 -5.95 4.57
C TYR A 52 -9.61 -6.29 3.38
N SER A 53 -9.99 -7.57 3.21
CA SER A 53 -10.88 -7.97 2.12
C SER A 53 -12.34 -7.57 2.34
N ASP A 54 -12.73 -7.32 3.59
CA ASP A 54 -14.07 -6.90 3.98
C ASP A 54 -13.95 -5.79 5.04
N PRO A 55 -13.74 -4.54 4.61
CA PRO A 55 -13.38 -3.45 5.50
C PRO A 55 -14.51 -3.19 6.53
N PRO A 56 -14.25 -3.32 7.83
CA PRO A 56 -15.29 -3.24 8.86
C PRO A 56 -15.80 -1.81 9.10
N ASN A 57 -15.11 -0.80 8.56
CA ASN A 57 -15.46 0.61 8.69
C ASN A 57 -14.90 1.44 7.52
N VAL A 58 -15.39 2.68 7.41
CA VAL A 58 -14.98 3.62 6.35
C VAL A 58 -13.49 3.95 6.39
N LEU A 59 -12.88 4.03 7.57
CA LEU A 59 -11.46 4.36 7.70
C LEU A 59 -10.57 3.24 7.15
N CYS A 60 -10.97 1.98 7.36
CA CYS A 60 -10.30 0.83 6.74
C CYS A 60 -10.47 0.86 5.21
N ALA A 61 -11.67 1.11 4.70
CA ALA A 61 -11.92 1.21 3.26
C ALA A 61 -11.08 2.33 2.60
N GLU A 62 -11.04 3.52 3.22
CA GLU A 62 -10.22 4.66 2.76
C GLU A 62 -8.72 4.33 2.79
N SER A 63 -8.26 3.64 3.84
CA SER A 63 -6.87 3.21 3.96
C SER A 63 -6.49 2.26 2.82
N ILE A 64 -7.37 1.30 2.50
CA ILE A 64 -7.15 0.33 1.43
C ILE A 64 -7.17 1.01 0.06
N GLN A 65 -8.05 1.99 -0.15
CA GLN A 65 -8.06 2.78 -1.38
C GLN A 65 -6.75 3.56 -1.55
N ALA A 66 -6.25 4.21 -0.50
CA ALA A 66 -4.97 4.91 -0.53
C ALA A 66 -3.80 3.96 -0.81
N ILE A 67 -3.81 2.74 -0.27
CA ILE A 67 -2.83 1.69 -0.57
C ILE A 67 -2.91 1.28 -2.06
N ALA A 68 -4.12 1.10 -2.59
CA ALA A 68 -4.36 0.72 -3.97
C ALA A 68 -3.91 1.81 -4.96
N ASP A 69 -4.17 3.08 -4.66
CA ASP A 69 -3.80 4.23 -5.49
C ASP A 69 -2.27 4.40 -5.61
N VAL A 70 -1.52 3.96 -4.59
CA VAL A 70 -0.04 4.00 -4.62
C VAL A 70 0.55 2.74 -5.24
N SER A 71 -0.05 1.57 -5.04
CA SER A 71 0.38 0.33 -5.70
C SER A 71 0.12 0.35 -7.21
N PHE A 72 -0.93 1.04 -7.63
CA PHE A 72 -1.23 1.29 -9.02
C PHE A 72 -1.25 2.80 -9.22
N PRO A 73 -0.12 3.45 -9.56
CA PRO A 73 -0.18 4.83 -10.02
C PRO A 73 -1.22 4.83 -11.14
N LYS A 74 -2.32 5.56 -10.91
CA LYS A 74 -3.44 5.66 -11.83
C LYS A 74 -2.90 6.21 -13.15
N VAL A 75 -2.49 5.32 -14.06
CA VAL A 75 -2.13 5.68 -15.42
C VAL A 75 -3.43 6.14 -16.06
N THR A 76 -3.71 7.42 -15.92
CA THR A 76 -4.85 8.05 -16.58
C THR A 76 -4.47 8.13 -18.06
N ILE A 77 -4.86 7.10 -18.82
CA ILE A 77 -4.81 7.17 -20.27
C ILE A 77 -5.92 8.12 -20.70
N SER A 78 -5.59 9.41 -20.82
CA SER A 78 -6.45 10.38 -21.50
C SER A 78 -6.48 10.02 -22.98
N TYR A 79 -7.52 9.31 -23.41
CA TYR A 79 -7.85 9.27 -24.84
C TYR A 79 -8.35 10.65 -25.23
N ASN A 80 -7.58 11.35 -26.06
CA ASN A 80 -8.03 12.57 -26.70
C ASN A 80 -9.03 12.19 -27.80
N THR A 81 -10.30 12.03 -27.44
CA THR A 81 -11.37 11.90 -28.44
C THR A 81 -11.57 13.29 -29.04
N THR A 82 -11.04 13.48 -30.25
CA THR A 82 -11.48 14.55 -31.14
C THR A 82 -12.53 13.91 -32.03
N ILE A 83 -13.79 14.35 -31.86
CA ILE A 83 -14.90 14.00 -32.75
C ILE A 83 -14.76 14.83 -34.03
#